data_AF-A0A3C1B1I3-F1
#
_entry.id   AF-A0A3C1B1I3-F1
#
_cell.length_a   1.000
_cell.length_b   1.000
_cell.length_c   1.000
_cell.angle_alpha   90.00
_cell.angle_beta   90.00
_cell.angle_gamma   90.00
#
_symmetry.space_group_name_H-M   'P 1'
#
loop_
_entity.id
_entity.type
_entity.pdbx_description
1 polymer ?
#
loop_
_entity_poly.entity_id
_entity_poly.type
_entity_poly.pdbx_seq_one_letter_code
_entity_poly.pdbx_strand_id
1 'polypeptide(L)'
;MTPVDLKEQQRGINLKKAVQACDSYSRSCGVPCRVIDPMGETLHLAVSRQDQAHICELAGAVLPGGSREDRGVSRICANSHLYGCYQAERFGDQYIYFCPLGLTHWAAPIMLDNNVVGALLGGPVLMVDPEDFLIEELVSKNGIHADFLPELRRQINSVPVIETAQVNALSELL
;
A
#
# COMPACT_ATOMS: atom_id res chain seq x y z
N MET A 1 14.45 0.61 27.55
CA MET A 1 13.20 1.23 27.06
C MET A 1 12.03 0.52 27.69
N THR A 2 11.12 1.28 28.29
CA THR A 2 9.94 0.70 28.94
C THR A 2 8.79 0.56 27.94
N PRO A 3 7.82 -0.34 28.18
CA PRO A 3 6.61 -0.46 27.34
C PRO A 3 5.73 0.80 27.31
N VAL A 4 5.97 1.75 28.22
CA VAL A 4 5.27 3.04 28.29
C VAL A 4 5.81 4.02 27.24
N ASP A 5 7.13 4.04 27.02
CA ASP A 5 7.79 4.90 26.03
C ASP A 5 7.30 4.61 24.59
N LEU A 6 7.02 3.33 24.30
CA LEU A 6 6.48 2.88 23.01
C LEU A 6 5.01 3.31 22.79
N LYS A 7 4.22 3.47 23.86
CA LYS A 7 2.80 3.86 23.77
C LYS A 7 2.60 5.37 23.70
N GLU A 8 3.54 6.16 24.19
CA GLU A 8 3.49 7.62 24.07
C GLU A 8 3.91 8.12 22.68
N GLN A 9 4.86 7.43 22.02
CA GLN A 9 5.17 7.68 20.60
C GLN A 9 4.00 7.36 19.65
N GLN A 10 3.04 6.52 20.07
CA GLN A 10 1.86 6.13 19.30
C GLN A 10 0.76 7.21 19.18
N ARG A 11 0.91 8.41 19.77
CA ARG A 11 -0.11 9.48 19.79
C ARG A 11 0.25 10.77 19.04
N GLY A 12 1.30 10.76 18.20
CA GLY A 12 1.83 11.96 17.55
C GLY A 12 1.20 12.36 16.21
N ILE A 13 0.53 11.44 15.49
CA ILE A 13 0.02 11.76 14.15
C ILE A 13 -1.14 12.75 14.21
N ASN A 14 -1.03 13.86 13.48
CA ASN A 14 -2.17 14.73 13.21
C ASN A 14 -3.05 14.07 12.13
N LEU A 15 -3.87 13.09 12.56
CA LEU A 15 -4.65 12.25 11.66
C LEU A 15 -5.54 13.07 10.72
N LYS A 16 -6.14 14.16 11.20
CA LYS A 16 -6.98 15.04 10.37
C LYS A 16 -6.20 15.61 9.18
N LYS A 17 -4.97 16.09 9.40
CA LYS A 17 -4.11 16.60 8.33
C LYS A 17 -3.64 15.48 7.39
N ALA A 18 -3.26 14.33 7.95
CA ALA A 18 -2.82 13.17 7.15
C ALA A 18 -3.94 12.67 6.22
N VAL A 19 -5.18 12.55 6.73
CA VAL A 19 -6.36 12.20 5.94
C VAL A 19 -6.62 13.24 4.85
N GLN A 20 -6.58 14.53 5.19
CA GLN A 20 -6.78 15.60 4.21
C GLN A 20 -5.74 15.59 3.09
N ALA A 21 -4.46 15.35 3.41
CA ALA A 21 -3.39 15.23 2.43
C ALA A 21 -3.61 14.00 1.54
N CYS A 22 -3.92 12.85 2.14
CA CYS A 22 -4.22 11.60 1.45
C CYS A 22 -5.39 11.74 0.45
N ASP A 23 -6.50 12.34 0.88
CA ASP A 23 -7.66 12.61 0.02
C ASP A 23 -7.32 13.57 -1.14
N SER A 24 -6.56 14.63 -0.83
CA SER A 24 -6.17 15.63 -1.82
C SER A 24 -5.24 15.05 -2.88
N TYR A 25 -4.27 14.24 -2.44
CA TYR A 25 -3.35 13.54 -3.33
C TYR A 25 -4.10 12.56 -4.22
N SER A 26 -4.92 11.68 -3.65
CA SER A 26 -5.65 10.68 -4.44
C SER A 26 -6.57 11.33 -5.47
N ARG A 27 -7.28 12.40 -5.10
CA ARG A 27 -8.17 13.14 -6.00
C ARG A 27 -7.41 13.86 -7.12
N SER A 28 -6.22 14.40 -6.83
CA SER A 28 -5.44 15.19 -7.79
C SER A 28 -4.64 14.31 -8.75
N CYS A 29 -4.14 13.17 -8.25
CA CYS A 29 -3.23 12.29 -8.97
C CYS A 29 -3.95 11.10 -9.64
N GLY A 30 -5.21 10.83 -9.29
CA GLY A 30 -6.00 9.73 -9.87
C GLY A 30 -5.55 8.33 -9.44
N VAL A 31 -4.70 8.22 -8.42
CA VAL A 31 -4.21 6.96 -7.86
C VAL A 31 -4.67 6.81 -6.41
N PRO A 32 -4.80 5.58 -5.86
CA PRO A 32 -5.13 5.43 -4.45
C PRO A 32 -4.01 5.96 -3.56
N CYS A 33 -4.42 6.44 -2.39
CA CYS A 33 -3.50 6.90 -1.35
C CYS A 33 -3.95 6.34 -0.01
N ARG A 34 -3.01 5.96 0.85
CA ARG A 34 -3.28 5.32 2.14
C ARG A 34 -2.51 6.02 3.25
N VAL A 35 -3.13 6.17 4.41
CA VAL A 35 -2.46 6.53 5.66
C VAL A 35 -2.28 5.26 6.48
N ILE A 36 -1.06 4.99 6.89
CA ILE A 36 -0.76 3.93 7.86
C ILE A 36 -0.17 4.50 9.16
N ASP A 37 -0.37 3.79 10.25
CA ASP A 37 0.29 4.04 11.52
C ASP A 37 1.73 3.48 11.53
N PRO A 38 2.53 3.73 12.60
CA PRO A 38 3.89 3.19 12.72
C PRO A 38 3.98 1.66 12.76
N MET A 39 2.87 0.95 12.96
CA MET A 39 2.80 -0.50 13.03
C MET A 39 2.34 -1.12 11.68
N GLY A 40 2.06 -0.28 10.67
CA GLY A 40 1.59 -0.71 9.36
C GLY A 40 0.08 -0.91 9.27
N GLU A 41 -0.68 -0.57 10.32
CA GLU A 41 -2.14 -0.61 10.31
C GLU A 41 -2.69 0.53 9.45
N THR A 42 -3.70 0.25 8.64
CA THR A 42 -4.34 1.26 7.80
C THR A 42 -5.29 2.11 8.62
N LEU A 43 -5.01 3.42 8.68
CA LEU A 43 -5.87 4.41 9.33
C LEU A 43 -6.88 5.03 8.36
N HIS A 44 -6.52 5.16 7.08
CA HIS A 44 -7.38 5.73 6.04
C HIS A 44 -6.95 5.25 4.65
N LEU A 45 -7.92 5.07 3.74
CA LEU A 45 -7.68 4.77 2.33
C LEU A 45 -8.53 5.71 1.48
N ALA A 46 -7.87 6.56 0.71
CA ALA A 46 -8.47 7.42 -0.29
C ALA A 46 -8.40 6.74 -1.66
N VAL A 47 -9.52 6.70 -2.36
CA VAL A 47 -9.62 6.24 -3.76
C VAL A 47 -10.39 7.26 -4.59
N SER A 48 -9.98 7.42 -5.85
CA SER A 48 -10.69 8.26 -6.82
C SER A 48 -11.84 7.52 -7.51
N ARG A 49 -11.70 6.19 -7.64
CA ARG A 49 -12.72 5.27 -8.15
C ARG A 49 -12.79 4.05 -7.24
N GLN A 50 -13.99 3.54 -7.00
CA GLN A 50 -14.21 2.45 -6.03
C GLN A 50 -13.47 1.16 -6.41
N ASP A 51 -13.32 0.90 -7.72
CA ASP A 51 -12.62 -0.28 -8.25
C ASP A 51 -11.12 -0.32 -7.91
N GLN A 52 -10.50 0.82 -7.58
CA GLN A 52 -9.07 0.88 -7.27
C GLN A 52 -8.71 0.20 -5.93
N ALA A 53 -9.67 -0.02 -5.04
CA ALA A 53 -9.44 -0.73 -3.77
C ALA A 53 -9.51 -2.25 -3.90
N HIS A 54 -10.25 -2.76 -4.89
CA HIS A 54 -10.65 -4.16 -4.97
C HIS A 54 -9.46 -5.13 -5.03
N ILE A 55 -8.38 -4.77 -5.72
CA ILE A 55 -7.19 -5.64 -5.81
C ILE A 55 -6.51 -5.80 -4.45
N CYS A 56 -6.44 -4.74 -3.64
CA CYS A 56 -5.88 -4.80 -2.28
C CYS A 56 -6.79 -5.56 -1.32
N GLU A 57 -8.11 -5.41 -1.45
CA GLU A 57 -9.10 -6.17 -0.67
C GLU A 57 -9.01 -7.67 -0.99
N LEU A 58 -8.89 -8.02 -2.28
CA LEU A 58 -8.68 -9.39 -2.73
C LEU A 58 -7.36 -9.93 -2.19
N ALA A 59 -6.25 -9.18 -2.33
CA ALA A 59 -4.95 -9.54 -1.78
C ALA A 59 -5.05 -9.86 -0.28
N GLY A 60 -5.78 -9.02 0.44
CA GLY A 60 -6.11 -9.17 1.85
C GLY A 60 -6.77 -10.49 2.23
N ALA A 61 -7.61 -11.03 1.34
CA ALA A 61 -8.35 -12.25 1.55
C ALA A 61 -7.64 -13.52 1.06
N VAL A 62 -6.77 -13.42 0.05
CA VAL A 62 -6.23 -14.59 -0.66
C VAL A 62 -4.73 -14.84 -0.41
N LEU A 63 -3.98 -13.84 0.06
CA LEU A 63 -2.58 -14.03 0.42
C LEU A 63 -2.46 -14.82 1.74
N PRO A 64 -1.34 -15.54 1.98
CA PRO A 64 -1.17 -16.34 3.19
C PRO A 64 -1.36 -15.53 4.47
N GLY A 65 -2.11 -16.09 5.42
CA GLY A 65 -2.48 -15.40 6.65
C GLY A 65 -3.58 -14.34 6.47
N GLY A 66 -4.16 -14.21 5.28
CA GLY A 66 -5.42 -13.52 5.05
C GLY A 66 -6.61 -14.39 5.42
N SER A 67 -7.71 -13.76 5.82
CA SER A 67 -9.00 -14.39 6.04
C SER A 67 -10.10 -13.47 5.54
N ARG A 68 -11.18 -14.06 5.00
CA ARG A 68 -12.42 -13.31 4.71
C ARG A 68 -13.05 -12.74 5.97
N GLU A 69 -12.79 -13.35 7.12
CA GLU A 69 -13.30 -12.92 8.43
C GLU A 69 -12.53 -11.70 8.98
N ASP A 70 -11.25 -11.56 8.62
CA ASP A 70 -10.38 -10.44 9.02
C ASP A 70 -10.58 -9.18 8.16
N ARG A 71 -11.76 -9.02 7.55
CA ARG A 71 -12.15 -7.85 6.74
C ARG A 71 -11.14 -7.50 5.62
N GLY A 72 -10.41 -8.48 5.09
CA GLY A 72 -9.42 -8.25 4.04
C GLY A 72 -8.12 -7.61 4.54
N VAL A 73 -7.76 -7.78 5.81
CA VAL A 73 -6.46 -7.36 6.34
C VAL A 73 -5.47 -8.53 6.26
N SER A 74 -4.61 -8.52 5.24
CA SER A 74 -3.47 -9.45 5.18
C SER A 74 -2.28 -8.87 5.92
N ARG A 75 -1.74 -9.63 6.87
CA ARG A 75 -0.51 -9.26 7.58
C ARG A 75 0.70 -9.14 6.64
N ILE A 76 0.71 -9.88 5.52
CA ILE A 76 1.76 -9.77 4.51
C ILE A 76 1.68 -8.42 3.79
N CYS A 77 0.46 -7.96 3.45
CA CYS A 77 0.28 -6.63 2.87
C CYS A 77 0.71 -5.52 3.85
N ALA A 78 0.29 -5.61 5.11
CA ALA A 78 0.69 -4.65 6.15
C ALA A 78 2.22 -4.61 6.33
N ASN A 79 2.88 -5.78 6.38
CA ASN A 79 4.33 -5.87 6.47
C ASN A 79 5.03 -5.29 5.24
N SER A 80 4.50 -5.50 4.03
CA SER A 80 5.05 -4.93 2.80
C SER A 80 4.99 -3.39 2.82
N HIS A 81 3.88 -2.83 3.29
CA HIS A 81 3.71 -1.38 3.42
C HIS A 81 4.63 -0.80 4.50
N LEU A 82 4.72 -1.46 5.66
CA LEU A 82 5.61 -1.06 6.75
C LEU A 82 7.08 -1.13 6.33
N TYR A 83 7.47 -2.17 5.58
CA TYR A 83 8.81 -2.27 5.01
C TYR A 83 9.12 -1.11 4.05
N GLY A 84 8.17 -0.73 3.18
CA GLY A 84 8.30 0.44 2.30
C GLY A 84 8.52 1.74 3.08
N CYS A 85 7.74 1.95 4.16
CA CYS A 85 7.93 3.08 5.07
C CYS A 85 9.32 3.10 5.70
N TYR A 86 9.80 1.96 6.21
CA TYR A 86 11.13 1.85 6.80
C TYR A 86 12.26 2.16 5.80
N GLN A 87 12.12 1.72 4.55
CA GLN A 87 13.10 2.09 3.51
C GLN A 87 13.04 3.59 3.18
N ALA A 88 11.84 4.18 3.12
CA ALA A 88 11.69 5.61 2.86
C ALA A 88 12.34 6.47 3.95
N GLU A 89 12.15 6.12 5.22
CA GLU A 89 12.86 6.75 6.35
C GLU A 89 14.38 6.62 6.20
N ARG A 90 14.87 5.43 5.85
CA ARG A 90 16.31 5.16 5.70
C ARG A 90 16.95 5.95 4.56
N PHE A 91 16.23 6.14 3.45
CA PHE A 91 16.75 6.81 2.24
C PHE A 91 16.41 8.29 2.15
N GLY A 92 15.57 8.80 3.06
CA GLY A 92 15.50 10.22 3.40
C GLY A 92 14.37 11.03 2.80
N ASP A 93 13.44 10.41 2.07
CA ASP A 93 12.20 11.08 1.60
C ASP A 93 11.13 10.05 1.22
N GLN A 94 11.39 9.26 0.17
CA GLN A 94 10.41 8.33 -0.39
C GLN A 94 11.04 7.01 -0.85
N TYR A 95 10.22 5.97 -0.96
CA TYR A 95 10.67 4.67 -1.47
C TYR A 95 9.61 3.97 -2.32
N ILE A 96 9.98 3.63 -3.56
CA ILE A 96 9.16 2.86 -4.50
C ILE A 96 9.45 1.37 -4.29
N TYR A 97 8.41 0.55 -4.18
CA TYR A 97 8.51 -0.89 -3.92
C TYR A 97 7.38 -1.68 -4.57
N PHE A 98 7.53 -3.00 -4.60
CA PHE A 98 6.50 -3.92 -5.05
C PHE A 98 5.84 -4.62 -3.86
N CYS A 99 4.51 -4.76 -3.90
CA CYS A 99 3.77 -5.58 -2.94
C CYS A 99 3.87 -7.08 -3.30
N PRO A 100 3.33 -8.00 -2.49
CA PRO A 100 3.36 -9.44 -2.77
C PRO A 100 2.67 -9.84 -4.09
N LEU A 101 1.71 -9.02 -4.55
CA LEU A 101 1.08 -9.18 -5.86
C LEU A 101 1.86 -8.51 -7.01
N GLY A 102 3.10 -8.08 -6.78
CA GLY A 102 3.95 -7.47 -7.81
C GLY A 102 3.51 -6.06 -8.24
N LEU A 103 2.51 -5.48 -7.57
CA LEU A 103 2.02 -4.14 -7.88
C LEU A 103 2.94 -3.09 -7.27
N THR A 104 3.10 -1.97 -7.97
CA THR A 104 3.98 -0.88 -7.56
C THR A 104 3.27 0.01 -6.56
N HIS A 105 3.98 0.33 -5.49
CA HIS A 105 3.60 1.29 -4.47
C HIS A 105 4.78 2.22 -4.18
N TRP A 106 4.50 3.33 -3.52
CA TRP A 106 5.53 4.18 -2.93
C TRP A 106 5.12 4.64 -1.54
N ALA A 107 6.10 4.89 -0.69
CA ALA A 107 5.90 5.31 0.69
C ALA A 107 6.62 6.63 0.96
N ALA A 108 5.96 7.53 1.71
CA ALA A 108 6.50 8.76 2.27
C ALA A 108 6.22 8.79 3.78
N PRO A 109 7.24 8.85 4.66
CA PRO A 109 7.06 8.80 6.10
C PRO A 109 6.49 10.14 6.61
N ILE A 110 5.59 10.06 7.58
CA ILE A 110 5.08 11.22 8.32
C ILE A 110 5.99 11.42 9.52
N MET A 111 6.75 12.51 9.53
CA MET A 111 7.73 12.81 10.57
C MET A 111 7.17 13.75 11.65
N LEU A 112 7.48 13.45 12.91
CA LEU A 112 7.28 14.36 14.05
C LEU A 112 8.53 14.29 14.94
N ASP A 113 9.19 15.44 15.15
CA ASP A 113 10.40 15.55 15.98
C ASP A 113 11.46 14.48 15.62
N ASN A 114 11.74 14.32 14.32
CA ASN A 114 12.64 13.31 13.73
C ASN A 114 12.24 11.84 13.96
N ASN A 115 11.01 11.56 14.40
CA ASN A 115 10.49 10.20 14.52
C ASN A 115 9.40 9.95 13.46
N VAL A 116 9.38 8.76 12.88
CA VAL A 116 8.28 8.30 12.04
C VAL A 116 7.05 8.04 12.91
N VAL A 117 5.96 8.78 12.65
CA VAL A 117 4.66 8.62 13.33
C VAL A 117 3.58 8.04 12.43
N GLY A 118 3.93 7.63 11.22
CA GLY A 118 3.07 6.99 10.23
C GLY A 118 3.65 7.15 8.83
N ALA A 119 2.87 6.82 7.80
CA ALA A 119 3.25 7.09 6.42
C ALA A 119 2.05 7.33 5.52
N LEU A 120 2.28 8.09 4.46
CA LEU A 120 1.44 8.11 3.27
C LEU A 120 1.99 7.09 2.28
N LEU A 121 1.09 6.35 1.63
CA LEU A 121 1.44 5.37 0.60
C LEU A 121 0.62 5.65 -0.66
N GLY A 122 1.27 5.71 -1.81
CA GLY A 122 0.60 5.75 -3.11
C GLY A 122 0.55 4.38 -3.80
N GLY A 123 -0.40 4.23 -4.73
CA GLY A 123 -0.65 2.99 -5.48
C GLY A 123 -1.79 2.16 -4.87
N PRO A 124 -2.11 0.98 -5.43
CA PRO A 124 -1.31 0.22 -6.39
C PRO A 124 -1.40 0.75 -7.82
N VAL A 125 -0.31 0.59 -8.56
CA VAL A 125 -0.25 0.75 -10.01
C VAL A 125 0.58 -0.38 -10.65
N LEU A 126 0.45 -0.54 -11.96
CA LEU A 126 1.35 -1.34 -12.77
C LEU A 126 2.30 -0.42 -13.55
N MET A 127 3.54 -0.83 -13.74
CA MET A 127 4.49 -0.13 -14.63
C MET A 127 4.66 -0.81 -16.00
N VAL A 128 4.09 -2.01 -16.14
CA VAL A 128 4.08 -2.80 -17.37
C VAL A 128 2.72 -3.49 -17.46
N ASP A 129 2.27 -3.76 -18.68
CA ASP A 129 1.02 -4.49 -18.89
C ASP A 129 1.10 -5.88 -18.23
N PRO A 130 0.02 -6.34 -17.58
CA PRO A 130 0.02 -7.62 -16.90
C PRO A 130 -0.03 -8.77 -17.93
N GLU A 131 0.88 -9.73 -17.80
CA GLU A 131 0.90 -10.93 -18.64
C GLU A 131 0.27 -12.12 -17.90
N ASP A 132 -0.58 -12.90 -18.58
CA ASP A 132 -1.32 -14.00 -17.95
C ASP A 132 -0.41 -15.04 -17.27
N PHE A 133 0.75 -15.32 -17.86
CA PHE A 133 1.71 -16.27 -17.29
C PHE A 133 2.33 -15.76 -15.98
N LEU A 134 2.58 -14.44 -15.88
CA LEU A 134 3.11 -13.82 -14.67
C LEU A 134 2.09 -13.88 -13.54
N ILE A 135 0.81 -13.72 -13.85
CA ILE A 135 -0.27 -13.84 -12.86
C ILE A 135 -0.36 -15.27 -12.33
N GLU A 136 -0.24 -16.29 -13.19
CA GLU A 136 -0.21 -17.69 -12.77
C GLU A 136 1.00 -18.02 -11.89
N GLU A 137 2.18 -17.54 -12.28
CA GLU A 137 3.40 -17.69 -11.47
C GLU A 137 3.26 -17.00 -10.10
N LEU A 138 2.61 -15.84 -10.08
CA LEU A 138 2.34 -15.08 -8.87
C LEU A 138 1.40 -15.82 -7.91
N VAL A 139 0.34 -16.43 -8.44
CA VAL A 139 -0.59 -17.27 -7.67
C VAL A 139 0.16 -18.45 -7.05
N SER A 140 0.98 -19.13 -7.84
CA SER A 140 1.77 -20.28 -7.38
C SER A 140 2.78 -19.89 -6.29
N LYS A 141 3.58 -18.84 -6.52
CA LYS A 141 4.62 -18.39 -5.58
C LYS A 141 4.06 -17.90 -4.25
N ASN A 142 2.90 -17.24 -4.28
CA ASN A 142 2.27 -16.72 -3.08
C ASN A 142 1.35 -17.72 -2.38
N GLY A 143 1.24 -18.97 -2.87
CA GLY A 143 0.36 -19.98 -2.28
C GLY A 143 -1.12 -19.60 -2.32
N ILE A 144 -1.52 -18.78 -3.31
CA ILE A 144 -2.92 -18.39 -3.53
C ILE A 144 -3.66 -19.60 -4.13
N HIS A 145 -4.85 -19.91 -3.63
CA HIS A 145 -5.65 -21.01 -4.16
C HIS A 145 -6.07 -20.72 -5.62
N ALA A 146 -5.96 -21.72 -6.50
CA ALA A 146 -6.19 -21.57 -7.94
C ALA A 146 -7.60 -21.06 -8.30
N ASP A 147 -8.60 -21.35 -7.47
CA ASP A 147 -9.97 -20.85 -7.63
C ASP A 147 -10.07 -19.31 -7.67
N PHE A 148 -9.09 -18.61 -7.10
CA PHE A 148 -9.04 -17.14 -7.13
C PHE A 148 -8.40 -16.60 -8.41
N LEU A 149 -7.80 -17.43 -9.26
CA LEU A 149 -7.09 -16.98 -10.47
C LEU A 149 -7.99 -16.16 -11.42
N PRO A 150 -9.24 -16.54 -11.74
CA PRO A 150 -10.10 -15.74 -12.61
C PRO A 150 -10.43 -14.36 -12.02
N GLU A 151 -10.64 -14.31 -10.70
CA GLU A 151 -10.90 -13.07 -9.97
C GLU A 151 -9.66 -12.18 -9.95
N LEU A 152 -8.50 -12.74 -9.62
CA LEU A 152 -7.23 -12.04 -9.58
C LEU A 152 -6.88 -11.45 -10.95
N ARG A 153 -7.05 -12.21 -12.03
CA ARG A 153 -6.91 -11.72 -13.40
C ARG A 153 -7.78 -10.49 -13.66
N ARG A 154 -9.06 -10.56 -13.30
CA ARG A 154 -9.99 -9.44 -13.52
C ARG A 154 -9.56 -8.18 -12.75
N GLN A 155 -9.14 -8.34 -11.49
CA GLN A 155 -8.74 -7.22 -10.65
C GLN A 155 -7.36 -6.66 -11.01
N ILE A 156 -6.39 -7.48 -11.43
CA ILE A 156 -5.09 -6.98 -11.92
C ILE A 156 -5.29 -6.16 -13.20
N ASN A 157 -6.16 -6.61 -14.11
CA ASN A 157 -6.45 -5.89 -15.35
C ASN A 157 -7.22 -4.56 -15.14
N SER A 158 -7.76 -4.30 -13.94
CA SER A 158 -8.38 -3.00 -13.62
C SER A 158 -7.41 -2.02 -12.94
N VAL A 159 -6.20 -2.48 -12.56
CA VAL A 159 -5.15 -1.62 -12.01
C VAL A 159 -4.59 -0.72 -13.10
N PRO A 160 -4.44 0.59 -12.87
CA PRO A 160 -3.89 1.49 -13.87
C PRO A 160 -2.42 1.15 -14.18
N VAL A 161 -2.09 1.13 -15.47
CA VAL A 161 -0.72 1.03 -15.98
C VAL A 161 -0.20 2.45 -16.21
N ILE A 162 0.91 2.81 -15.56
CA ILE A 162 1.56 4.11 -15.70
C ILE A 162 3.07 3.95 -15.86
N GLU A 163 3.68 4.84 -16.64
CA GLU A 163 5.11 4.80 -16.93
C GLU A 163 5.97 5.05 -15.68
N THR A 164 7.19 4.50 -15.65
CA THR A 164 8.14 4.69 -14.54
C THR A 164 8.40 6.17 -14.24
N ALA A 165 8.48 7.02 -15.28
CA ALA A 165 8.65 8.46 -15.10
C ALA A 165 7.48 9.10 -14.33
N GLN A 166 6.25 8.62 -14.58
CA GLN A 166 5.06 9.07 -13.87
C GLN A 166 5.05 8.57 -12.42
N VAL A 167 5.47 7.32 -12.17
CA VAL A 167 5.64 6.80 -10.80
C VAL A 167 6.63 7.65 -10.00
N ASN A 168 7.79 7.98 -10.58
CA ASN A 168 8.78 8.82 -9.92
C ASN A 168 8.22 10.21 -9.58
N ALA A 169 7.57 10.87 -10.54
CA ALA A 169 6.96 12.18 -10.33
C ALA A 169 5.85 12.15 -9.25
N LEU A 170 5.02 11.09 -9.25
CA LEU A 170 4.00 10.89 -8.24
C LEU A 170 4.61 10.63 -6.86
N SER A 171 5.70 9.87 -6.80
CA SER A 171 6.39 9.55 -5.55
C SER A 171 7.10 10.76 -4.94
N GLU A 172 7.65 11.65 -5.75
CA GLU A 172 8.26 12.92 -5.31
C GLU A 172 7.21 13.95 -4.84
N LEU A 173 5.97 13.86 -5.35
CA LEU A 173 4.89 14.77 -5.00
C LEU A 173 4.19 14.41 -3.67
N LEU A 174 4.26 13.14 -3.24
CA LEU A 174 3.51 12.60 -2.10
C LEU A 174 4.04 13.12 -0.75
#